data_AF-A0A2J8ND59-F1
#
_entry.id   AF-A0A2J8ND59-F1
#
_cell.length_a   1.000
_cell.length_b   1.000
_cell.length_c   1.000
_cell.angle_alpha   90.00
_cell.angle_beta   90.00
_cell.angle_gamma   90.00
#
_symmetry.space_group_name_H-M   'P 1'
#
loop_
_entity.id
_entity.type
_entity.pdbx_description
1 polymer ?
#
loop_
_entity_poly.entity_id
_entity_poly.type
_entity_poly.pdbx_seq_one_letter_code
_entity_poly.pdbx_strand_id
1 'polypeptide(L)'
;MASLAAANAEFCFNLFREMDDNQGNGNVFFSSLSLFAALALVRLGAQDDSLSQIDKLLHVNTASGYGNSSNSQSGLQSQLKRVFSDINASHKDYDLSIVNGLFAEKVYGFHKDYIECAEKLYDAKVER
;
A
#
# COMPACT_ATOMS: atom_id res chain seq x y z
N MET A 1 -0.16 0.65 -18.87
CA MET A 1 -0.25 0.01 -17.54
C MET A 1 0.50 0.87 -16.55
N ALA A 2 -0.11 1.25 -15.43
CA ALA A 2 0.61 1.98 -14.38
C ALA A 2 1.65 1.05 -13.73
N SER A 3 2.88 1.56 -13.56
CA SER A 3 3.97 0.87 -12.87
C SER A 3 3.89 1.17 -11.37
N LEU A 4 4.13 0.16 -10.53
CA LEU A 4 4.23 0.37 -9.08
C LEU A 4 5.29 1.41 -8.73
N ALA A 5 6.42 1.39 -9.43
CA ALA A 5 7.50 2.35 -9.19
C ALA A 5 7.06 3.79 -9.48
N ALA A 6 6.28 4.00 -10.54
CA ALA A 6 5.76 5.33 -10.88
C ALA A 6 4.71 5.80 -9.86
N ALA A 7 3.75 4.94 -9.50
CA ALA A 7 2.73 5.27 -8.50
C ALA A 7 3.34 5.55 -7.12
N ASN A 8 4.31 4.74 -6.68
CA ASN A 8 5.02 4.95 -5.42
C ASN A 8 5.88 6.22 -5.44
N ALA A 9 6.53 6.55 -6.57
CA ALA A 9 7.30 7.79 -6.70
C ALA A 9 6.38 9.03 -6.65
N GLU A 10 5.23 9.00 -7.33
CA GLU A 10 4.27 10.10 -7.30
C GLU A 10 3.68 10.29 -5.90
N PHE A 11 3.31 9.20 -5.22
CA PHE A 11 2.92 9.22 -3.82
C PHE A 11 4.02 9.81 -2.93
N CYS A 12 5.28 9.39 -3.12
CA CYS A 12 6.43 9.91 -2.38
C CYS A 12 6.57 11.43 -2.51
N PHE A 13 6.51 11.96 -3.74
CA PHE A 13 6.66 13.39 -3.98
C PHE A 13 5.50 14.21 -3.44
N ASN A 14 4.27 13.71 -3.54
CA ASN A 14 3.10 14.38 -2.97
C ASN A 14 3.20 14.44 -1.44
N LEU A 15 3.57 13.32 -0.80
CA LEU A 15 3.76 13.27 0.65
C LEU A 15 4.91 14.17 1.09
N PHE A 16 6.03 14.18 0.36
CA PHE A 16 7.16 15.05 0.67
C PHE A 16 6.80 16.53 0.60
N ARG A 17 6.03 16.96 -0.41
CA ARG A 17 5.55 18.34 -0.50
C ARG A 17 4.69 18.73 0.68
N GLU A 18 3.76 17.86 1.09
CA GLU A 18 2.93 18.09 2.27
C GLU A 18 3.80 18.20 3.54
N MET A 19 4.84 17.38 3.67
CA MET A 19 5.77 17.49 4.80
C MET A 19 6.62 18.76 4.75
N ASP A 20 7.08 19.20 3.58
CA ASP A 20 7.86 20.43 3.41
C ASP A 20 7.03 21.68 3.74
N ASP A 21 5.74 21.67 3.40
CA ASP A 21 4.82 22.77 3.72
C ASP A 21 4.50 22.85 5.23
N ASN A 22 4.56 21.72 5.95
CA ASN A 22 4.14 21.62 7.36
C ASN A 22 5.30 21.47 8.36
N GLN A 23 6.45 20.93 7.95
CA GLN A 23 7.66 20.85 8.76
C GLN A 23 8.58 22.02 8.41
N GLY A 24 9.13 22.67 9.43
CA GLY A 24 10.19 23.66 9.22
C GLY A 24 11.47 23.03 8.66
N ASN A 25 12.61 23.74 8.75
CA ASN A 25 13.90 23.33 8.16
C ASN A 25 14.59 22.12 8.86
N GLY A 26 13.88 21.02 9.09
CA GLY A 26 14.39 19.78 9.67
C GLY A 26 14.78 18.74 8.62
N ASN A 27 15.40 17.65 9.09
CA ASN A 27 15.68 16.49 8.25
C ASN A 27 14.40 15.65 8.06
N VAL A 28 14.17 15.17 6.84
CA VAL A 28 13.04 14.30 6.48
C VAL A 28 13.55 12.94 6.03
N PHE A 29 13.01 11.86 6.59
CA PHE A 29 13.32 10.48 6.21
C PHE A 29 12.10 9.59 6.40
N PHE A 30 11.68 8.88 5.35
CA PHE A 30 10.56 7.95 5.39
C PHE A 30 10.66 6.90 4.28
N SER A 31 9.99 5.77 4.47
CA SER A 31 9.83 4.74 3.42
C SER A 31 8.48 4.91 2.73
N SER A 32 8.50 5.52 1.54
CA SER A 32 7.30 5.66 0.71
C SER A 32 6.62 4.31 0.44
N LEU A 33 7.41 3.28 0.13
CA LEU A 33 6.88 1.94 -0.17
C LEU A 33 6.15 1.33 1.04
N SER A 34 6.69 1.51 2.24
CA SER A 34 6.07 1.00 3.47
C SER A 34 4.73 1.69 3.76
N LEU A 35 4.66 3.02 3.58
CA LEU A 35 3.42 3.77 3.77
C LEU A 35 2.39 3.43 2.68
N PHE A 36 2.85 3.29 1.44
CA PHE A 36 2.01 2.86 0.31
C PHE A 36 1.39 1.48 0.58
N ALA A 37 2.20 0.53 1.06
CA ALA A 37 1.75 -0.82 1.42
C ALA A 37 0.71 -0.82 2.54
N ALA A 38 0.96 -0.06 3.61
CA ALA A 38 0.03 0.05 4.73
C ALA A 38 -1.33 0.62 4.28
N LEU A 39 -1.32 1.67 3.45
CA LEU A 39 -2.55 2.26 2.91
C LEU A 39 -3.26 1.33 1.93
N ALA A 40 -2.53 0.56 1.12
CA ALA A 40 -3.10 -0.45 0.24
C ALA A 40 -3.77 -1.60 1.03
N LEU A 41 -3.24 -1.94 2.20
CA LEU A 41 -3.85 -2.90 3.12
C LEU A 41 -5.14 -2.36 3.76
N VAL A 42 -5.18 -1.07 4.12
CA VAL A 42 -6.40 -0.40 4.61
C VAL A 42 -7.45 -0.31 3.50
N ARG A 43 -7.01 0.04 2.27
CA ARG A 43 -7.85 0.11 1.08
C ARG A 43 -8.64 -1.17 0.83
N LEU A 44 -8.04 -2.33 1.11
CA LEU A 44 -8.66 -3.65 0.92
C LEU A 44 -9.99 -3.81 1.69
N GLY A 45 -10.14 -3.12 2.82
CA GLY A 45 -11.35 -3.15 3.64
C GLY A 45 -12.20 -1.87 3.56
N ALA A 46 -11.74 -0.86 2.83
CA ALA A 46 -12.43 0.42 2.70
C ALA A 46 -13.58 0.35 1.69
N GLN A 47 -14.64 1.13 1.93
CA GLN A 47 -15.79 1.27 1.02
C GLN A 47 -16.12 2.76 0.78
N ASP A 48 -16.90 3.02 -0.26
CA ASP A 48 -17.46 4.32 -0.61
C ASP A 48 -16.44 5.47 -0.62
N ASP A 49 -16.68 6.53 0.16
CA ASP A 49 -15.82 7.71 0.22
C ASP A 49 -14.42 7.39 0.75
N SER A 50 -14.32 6.48 1.72
CA SER A 50 -13.03 6.08 2.29
C SER A 50 -12.17 5.39 1.22
N LEU A 51 -12.77 4.49 0.44
CA LEU A 51 -12.10 3.84 -0.68
C LEU A 51 -11.67 4.88 -1.73
N SER A 52 -12.58 5.80 -2.07
CA SER A 52 -12.34 6.82 -3.09
C SER A 52 -11.20 7.78 -2.72
N GLN A 53 -11.07 8.14 -1.44
CA GLN A 53 -9.98 8.97 -0.94
C GLN A 53 -8.62 8.25 -1.04
N ILE A 54 -8.57 6.98 -0.63
CA ILE A 54 -7.34 6.18 -0.70
C ILE A 54 -6.92 5.93 -2.15
N ASP A 55 -7.88 5.69 -3.05
CA ASP A 55 -7.63 5.49 -4.49
C ASP A 55 -6.97 6.68 -5.16
N LYS A 56 -7.45 7.89 -4.83
CA LYS A 56 -6.89 9.14 -5.34
C LYS A 56 -5.46 9.33 -4.86
N LEU A 57 -5.19 9.00 -3.61
CA LEU A 57 -3.86 9.18 -3.00
C LEU A 57 -2.83 8.17 -3.52
N LEU A 58 -3.24 6.91 -3.74
CA LEU A 58 -2.36 5.85 -4.26
C LEU A 58 -2.29 5.80 -5.79
N HIS A 59 -2.98 6.71 -6.49
CA HIS A 59 -3.06 6.76 -7.96
C HIS A 59 -3.53 5.46 -8.61
N VAL A 60 -4.38 4.71 -7.91
CA VAL A 60 -4.86 3.38 -8.37
C VAL A 60 -5.92 3.51 -9.48
N ASN A 61 -6.48 4.71 -9.66
CA ASN A 61 -7.66 4.93 -10.51
C ASN A 61 -7.65 6.23 -11.36
N THR A 62 -6.52 6.62 -11.96
CA THR A 62 -6.45 7.74 -12.93
C THR A 62 -6.58 7.30 -14.40
N ALA A 63 -7.32 6.23 -14.67
CA ALA A 63 -7.79 5.90 -16.02
C ALA A 63 -9.31 5.68 -16.02
N SER A 64 -10.04 6.79 -16.10
CA SER A 64 -11.35 6.96 -16.75
C SER A 64 -12.45 5.90 -16.51
N GLY A 65 -13.52 6.32 -15.85
CA GLY A 65 -14.90 6.05 -16.29
C GLY A 65 -15.49 4.69 -15.92
N TYR A 66 -16.56 4.74 -15.13
CA TYR A 66 -17.75 3.89 -15.22
C TYR A 66 -17.57 2.56 -15.99
N GLY A 67 -16.96 1.56 -15.34
CA GLY A 67 -16.87 0.22 -15.91
C GLY A 67 -15.79 -0.63 -15.25
N ASN A 68 -16.21 -1.69 -14.57
CA ASN A 68 -15.46 -2.90 -14.19
C ASN A 68 -13.99 -3.00 -14.68
N SER A 69 -13.07 -2.24 -14.09
CA SER A 69 -11.63 -2.39 -14.31
C SER A 69 -11.00 -3.17 -13.13
N SER A 70 -11.39 -4.43 -13.00
CA SER A 70 -10.70 -5.40 -12.13
C SER A 70 -9.28 -5.72 -12.60
N ASN A 71 -8.92 -5.34 -13.84
CA ASN A 71 -7.65 -5.69 -14.47
C ASN A 71 -6.48 -4.74 -14.15
N SER A 72 -6.73 -3.48 -13.76
CA SER A 72 -5.66 -2.54 -13.38
C SER A 72 -5.17 -2.78 -11.95
N GLN A 73 -6.09 -3.09 -11.04
CA GLN A 73 -5.80 -3.35 -9.62
C GLN A 73 -5.00 -4.64 -9.43
N SER A 74 -5.31 -5.70 -10.19
CA SER A 74 -4.56 -6.96 -10.15
C SER A 74 -3.10 -6.79 -10.60
N GLY A 75 -2.86 -5.87 -11.54
CA GLY A 75 -1.51 -5.55 -12.04
C GLY A 75 -0.63 -4.84 -11.01
N LEU A 76 -1.19 -3.92 -10.22
CA LEU A 76 -0.42 -3.21 -9.19
C LEU A 76 -0.16 -4.10 -7.96
N GLN A 77 -1.17 -4.86 -7.54
CA GLN A 77 -1.06 -5.80 -6.42
C GLN A 77 -0.03 -6.91 -6.71
N SER A 78 -0.02 -7.47 -7.92
CA SER A 78 0.97 -8.48 -8.31
C SER A 78 2.40 -7.93 -8.37
N GLN A 79 2.58 -6.69 -8.84
CA GLN A 79 3.86 -6.00 -8.77
C GLN A 79 4.32 -5.79 -7.32
N LEU A 80 3.41 -5.38 -6.43
CA LEU A 80 3.72 -5.13 -5.03
C LEU A 80 4.13 -6.42 -4.30
N LYS A 81 3.37 -7.50 -4.51
CA LYS A 81 3.70 -8.82 -3.98
C LYS A 81 5.07 -9.31 -4.45
N ARG A 82 5.39 -9.12 -5.74
CA ARG A 82 6.71 -9.46 -6.29
C ARG A 82 7.81 -8.67 -5.56
N VAL A 83 7.63 -7.36 -5.40
CA VAL A 83 8.59 -6.51 -4.70
C VAL A 83 8.79 -6.95 -3.25
N PHE A 84 7.73 -7.33 -2.52
CA PHE A 84 7.87 -7.87 -1.16
C PHE A 84 8.66 -9.17 -1.13
N SER A 85 8.41 -10.08 -2.10
CA SER A 85 9.15 -11.33 -2.22
C SER A 85 10.64 -11.09 -2.51
N ASP A 86 10.94 -10.15 -3.42
CA ASP A 86 12.32 -9.81 -3.79
C ASP A 86 13.07 -9.14 -2.63
N ILE A 87 12.39 -8.26 -1.89
CA ILE A 87 12.92 -7.59 -0.70
C ILE A 87 13.24 -8.61 0.41
N ASN A 88 12.31 -9.52 0.69
CA ASN A 88 12.44 -10.50 1.76
C ASN A 88 13.25 -11.74 1.37
N ALA A 89 13.77 -11.82 0.14
CA ALA A 89 14.68 -12.88 -0.28
C ALA A 89 16.01 -12.78 0.50
N SER A 90 16.69 -13.91 0.68
CA SER A 90 18.01 -13.91 1.30
C SER A 90 19.06 -13.37 0.34
N HIS A 91 19.81 -12.37 0.78
CA HIS A 91 20.92 -11.77 0.03
C HIS A 91 22.22 -11.93 0.83
N LYS A 92 23.36 -12.08 0.14
CA LYS A 92 24.67 -12.31 0.79
C LYS A 92 25.36 -11.02 1.23
N ASP A 93 25.05 -9.91 0.55
CA ASP A 93 25.80 -8.66 0.65
C ASP A 93 25.06 -7.57 1.45
N TYR A 94 23.77 -7.79 1.75
CA TYR A 94 22.95 -6.82 2.47
C TYR A 94 21.80 -7.51 3.19
N ASP A 95 21.31 -6.85 4.24
CA ASP A 95 20.08 -7.22 4.94
C ASP A 95 18.98 -6.24 4.53
N LEU A 96 17.91 -6.77 3.95
CA LEU A 96 16.72 -6.01 3.61
C LEU A 96 15.49 -6.82 4.00
N SER A 97 14.51 -6.13 4.60
CA SER A 97 13.27 -6.76 5.02
C SER A 97 12.12 -5.76 5.02
N ILE A 98 10.93 -6.24 4.69
CA ILE A 98 9.67 -5.53 4.85
C ILE A 98 8.62 -6.46 5.45
N VAL A 99 7.90 -5.97 6.45
CA VAL A 99 6.87 -6.73 7.16
C VAL A 99 5.60 -5.89 7.21
N ASN A 100 4.47 -6.51 6.89
CA ASN A 100 3.16 -5.89 6.95
C ASN A 100 2.34 -6.55 8.06
N GLY A 101 1.55 -5.75 8.77
CA GLY A 101 0.67 -6.27 9.81
C GLY A 101 -0.44 -5.28 10.15
N LEU A 102 -1.57 -5.81 10.58
CA LEU A 102 -2.71 -5.05 11.08
C LEU A 102 -3.08 -5.59 12.45
N PHE A 103 -3.05 -4.72 13.45
CA PHE A 103 -3.50 -5.03 14.81
C PHE A 103 -4.78 -4.25 15.07
N ALA A 104 -5.80 -4.93 15.57
CA ALA A 104 -7.09 -4.31 15.83
C ALA A 104 -7.72 -4.82 17.11
N GLU A 105 -8.58 -4.01 17.69
CA GLU A 105 -9.15 -4.27 19.01
C GLU A 105 -9.95 -5.58 19.02
N LYS A 106 -9.81 -6.35 20.10
CA LYS A 106 -10.34 -7.72 20.23
C LYS A 106 -11.85 -7.83 20.08
N VAL A 107 -12.55 -6.73 20.35
CA VAL A 107 -14.02 -6.65 20.28
C VAL A 107 -14.54 -6.64 18.85
N TYR A 108 -13.71 -6.31 17.85
CA TYR A 108 -14.11 -6.28 16.44
C TYR A 108 -13.73 -7.58 15.73
N GLY A 109 -14.73 -8.18 15.09
CA GLY A 109 -14.53 -9.32 14.20
C GLY A 109 -14.07 -8.85 12.83
N PHE A 110 -13.04 -9.51 12.28
CA PHE A 110 -12.67 -9.37 10.88
C PHE A 110 -13.41 -10.37 10.01
N HIS A 111 -13.80 -9.92 8.82
CA HIS A 111 -14.29 -10.81 7.78
C HIS A 111 -13.15 -11.74 7.33
N LYS A 112 -13.43 -13.04 7.19
CA LYS A 112 -12.42 -14.03 6.80
C LYS A 112 -11.77 -13.68 5.47
N ASP A 113 -12.58 -13.30 4.49
CA ASP A 113 -12.12 -12.90 3.16
C ASP A 113 -11.12 -11.72 3.21
N TYR A 114 -11.27 -10.80 4.17
CA TYR A 114 -10.31 -9.71 4.35
C TYR A 114 -8.97 -10.25 4.82
N ILE A 115 -8.96 -11.12 5.84
CA ILE A 115 -7.74 -11.74 6.37
C ILE A 115 -7.03 -12.55 5.27
N GLU A 116 -7.77 -13.40 4.56
CA GLU A 116 -7.21 -14.23 3.48
C GLU A 116 -6.64 -13.36 2.34
N CYS A 117 -7.32 -12.27 1.97
CA CYS A 117 -6.79 -11.33 0.98
C CYS A 117 -5.58 -10.56 1.50
N ALA A 118 -5.57 -10.13 2.76
CA ALA A 118 -4.47 -9.41 3.39
C ALA A 118 -3.19 -10.26 3.41
N GLU A 119 -3.30 -11.50 3.88
CA GLU A 119 -2.19 -12.47 3.90
C GLU A 119 -1.72 -12.78 2.48
N LYS A 120 -2.64 -13.09 1.56
CA LYS A 120 -2.27 -13.52 0.21
C LYS A 120 -1.66 -12.40 -0.65
N LEU A 121 -2.14 -11.17 -0.52
CA LEU A 121 -1.77 -10.07 -1.41
C LEU A 121 -0.64 -9.21 -0.85
N TYR A 122 -0.53 -9.10 0.48
CA TYR A 122 0.40 -8.19 1.13
C TYR A 122 1.35 -8.86 2.13
N ASP A 123 1.31 -10.20 2.24
CA ASP A 123 2.03 -10.96 3.28
C ASP A 123 1.78 -10.38 4.68
N ALA A 124 0.57 -9.85 4.90
CA ALA A 124 0.22 -9.11 6.09
C ALA A 124 -0.44 -10.02 7.12
N LYS A 125 0.07 -10.00 8.35
CA LYS A 125 -0.55 -10.70 9.48
C LYS A 125 -1.65 -9.83 10.10
N VAL A 126 -2.86 -10.37 10.24
CA VAL A 126 -3.98 -9.67 10.90
C VAL A 126 -4.19 -10.27 12.29
N GLU A 127 -3.92 -9.47 13.32
CA GLU A 127 -3.99 -9.88 14.73
C GLU A 127 -5.04 -9.09 15.52
N ARG A 128 -5.51 -9.72 16.60
CA ARG A 128 -6.49 -9.17 17.56
C ARG A 128 -5.86 -9.05 18.95
#